data_AF-A0A1N7KFN0-F1
#
_entry.id   AF-A0A1N7KFN0-F1
#
_cell.length_a   1.000
_cell.length_b   1.000
_cell.length_c   1.000
_cell.angle_alpha   90.00
_cell.angle_beta   90.00
_cell.angle_gamma   90.00
#
_symmetry.space_group_name_H-M   'P 1'
#
loop_
_entity.id
_entity.type
_entity.pdbx_description
1 polymer ?
#
loop_
_entity_poly.entity_id
_entity_poly.type
_entity_poly.pdbx_seq_one_letter_code
_entity_poly.pdbx_strand_id
1 'polypeptide(L)'
;MAQEIKLRKAEIEDRDIIWNILQQAIERRRKDGSTQWQEGYPNLGTVESDIAKGFGYVMTVDGEISVYVALILNDEPAYSTIEGAWLSNGEFVVVHRVAVDEKFAGQGMVKILFDHIEEFTRSHGIQSIKVDTNYDNIPMLKILENKGYSYCGEVVLAGGVRKAFEKIIF
;
A
#
# COMPACT_ATOMS: atom_id res chain seq x y z
N MET A 1 15.61 -23.40 8.68
CA MET A 1 15.48 -22.20 9.54
C MET A 1 14.27 -21.43 9.04
N ALA A 2 13.47 -20.83 9.91
CA ALA A 2 12.33 -20.01 9.46
C ALA A 2 12.87 -18.74 8.79
N GLN A 3 12.19 -18.29 7.74
CA GLN A 3 12.55 -17.08 7.01
C GLN A 3 12.32 -15.85 7.90
N GLU A 4 13.27 -14.91 7.94
CA GLU A 4 13.10 -13.68 8.72
C GLU A 4 12.37 -12.63 7.87
N ILE A 5 11.14 -12.30 8.25
CA ILE A 5 10.34 -11.26 7.58
C ILE A 5 10.18 -10.08 8.52
N LYS A 6 10.50 -8.87 8.05
CA LYS A 6 10.45 -7.65 8.86
C LYS A 6 9.93 -6.47 8.05
N LEU A 7 8.95 -5.74 8.60
CA LEU A 7 8.56 -4.42 8.12
C LEU A 7 9.41 -3.35 8.84
N ARG A 8 10.07 -2.47 8.09
CA ARG A 8 10.84 -1.34 8.63
C ARG A 8 10.63 -0.08 7.81
N LYS A 9 10.93 1.07 8.39
CA LYS A 9 11.02 2.33 7.63
C LYS A 9 12.08 2.19 6.54
N ALA A 10 11.78 2.77 5.39
CA ALA A 10 12.73 2.93 4.30
C ALA A 10 13.74 4.02 4.65
N GLU A 11 14.99 3.78 4.31
CA GLU A 11 16.08 4.73 4.44
C GLU A 11 16.50 5.23 3.05
N ILE A 12 17.26 6.33 2.98
CA ILE A 12 17.61 6.94 1.68
C ILE A 12 18.49 6.00 0.83
N GLU A 13 19.22 5.11 1.49
CA GLU A 13 20.03 4.05 0.91
C GLU A 13 19.17 3.00 0.19
N ASP A 14 17.90 2.83 0.58
CA ASP A 14 16.96 1.92 -0.07
C ASP A 14 16.35 2.51 -1.36
N ARG A 15 16.54 3.81 -1.61
CA ARG A 15 15.86 4.57 -2.68
C ARG A 15 15.93 3.88 -4.04
N ASP A 16 17.12 3.49 -4.47
CA ASP A 16 17.33 2.94 -5.81
C ASP A 16 16.72 1.53 -5.93
N ILE A 17 16.73 0.75 -4.84
CA ILE A 17 16.08 -0.57 -4.79
C ILE A 17 14.56 -0.42 -4.86
N ILE A 18 14.00 0.48 -4.05
CA ILE A 18 12.56 0.78 -4.03
C ILE A 18 12.11 1.26 -5.42
N TRP A 19 12.90 2.15 -6.04
CA TRP A 19 12.60 2.64 -7.37
C TRP A 19 12.56 1.51 -8.40
N ASN A 20 13.54 0.61 -8.38
CA ASN A 20 13.55 -0.57 -9.25
C ASN A 20 12.30 -1.45 -9.05
N ILE A 21 11.87 -1.68 -7.80
CA ILE A 21 10.64 -2.44 -7.49
C ILE A 21 9.40 -1.75 -8.06
N LEU A 22 9.29 -0.43 -7.93
CA LEU A 22 8.19 0.34 -8.51
C LEU A 22 8.20 0.27 -10.03
N GLN A 23 9.36 0.35 -10.68
CA GLN A 23 9.47 0.20 -12.13
C GLN A 23 9.00 -1.18 -12.62
N GLN A 24 9.37 -2.25 -11.92
CA GLN A 24 8.87 -3.60 -12.20
C GLN A 24 7.33 -3.66 -12.09
N ALA A 25 6.77 -3.04 -11.05
CA ALA A 25 5.32 -3.00 -10.84
C ALA A 25 4.58 -2.17 -11.90
N ILE A 26 5.14 -1.04 -12.34
CA ILE A 26 4.62 -0.22 -13.45
C ILE A 26 4.57 -1.05 -14.74
N GLU A 27 5.66 -1.75 -15.06
CA GLU A 27 5.74 -2.58 -16.26
C GLU A 27 4.75 -3.75 -16.22
N ARG A 28 4.57 -4.38 -15.05
CA ARG A 28 3.57 -5.43 -14.87
C ARG A 28 2.15 -4.91 -15.10
N ARG A 29 1.79 -3.76 -14.50
CA ARG A 29 0.49 -3.11 -14.70
C ARG A 29 0.23 -2.79 -16.17
N ARG A 30 1.26 -2.32 -16.90
CA ARG A 30 1.20 -2.06 -18.33
C ARG A 30 0.91 -3.33 -19.13
N LYS A 31 1.57 -4.46 -18.80
CA LYS A 31 1.34 -5.77 -19.43
C LYS A 31 -0.06 -6.31 -19.15
N ASP A 32 -0.61 -6.02 -17.98
CA ASP A 32 -1.98 -6.40 -17.58
C ASP A 32 -3.06 -5.49 -18.23
N GLY A 33 -2.66 -4.50 -19.04
CA GLY A 33 -3.56 -3.57 -19.71
C GLY A 33 -4.11 -2.45 -18.82
N SER A 34 -3.55 -2.27 -17.62
CA SER A 34 -3.98 -1.23 -16.69
C SER A 34 -3.37 0.12 -17.04
N THR A 35 -4.17 1.19 -16.95
CA THR A 35 -3.70 2.58 -17.06
C THR A 35 -3.09 3.11 -15.76
N GLN A 36 -3.12 2.32 -14.68
CA GLN A 36 -2.53 2.70 -13.41
C GLN A 36 -1.01 2.88 -13.56
N TRP A 37 -0.54 4.03 -13.08
CA TRP A 37 0.88 4.44 -13.05
C TRP A 37 1.55 4.69 -14.40
N GLN A 38 0.77 4.89 -15.46
CA GLN A 38 1.32 5.11 -16.81
C GLN A 38 1.60 6.59 -17.14
N GLU A 39 1.23 7.53 -16.25
CA GLU A 39 1.34 8.98 -16.48
C GLU A 39 2.60 9.60 -15.82
N GLY A 40 3.65 8.82 -15.58
CA GLY A 40 4.90 9.30 -14.96
C GLY A 40 4.87 9.38 -13.42
N TYR A 41 3.87 8.78 -12.79
CA TYR A 41 3.75 8.64 -11.34
C TYR A 41 3.42 7.18 -10.98
N PRO A 42 4.08 6.55 -9.99
CA PRO A 42 5.14 7.10 -9.16
C PRO A 42 6.46 7.26 -9.93
N ASN A 43 7.34 8.12 -9.41
CA ASN A 43 8.69 8.38 -9.94
C ASN A 43 9.72 8.41 -8.79
N LEU A 44 11.02 8.50 -9.13
CA LEU A 44 12.09 8.54 -8.14
C LEU A 44 11.90 9.65 -7.08
N GLY A 45 11.45 10.85 -7.49
CA GLY A 45 11.16 11.94 -6.55
C GLY A 45 10.00 11.63 -5.60
N THR A 46 9.06 10.77 -6.01
CA THR A 46 8.00 10.27 -5.13
C THR A 46 8.58 9.40 -4.02
N VAL A 47 9.53 8.51 -4.36
CA VAL A 47 10.23 7.65 -3.40
C VAL A 47 11.02 8.50 -2.40
N GLU A 48 11.78 9.48 -2.89
CA GLU A 48 12.55 10.40 -2.03
C GLU A 48 11.63 11.20 -1.11
N SER A 49 10.50 11.69 -1.60
CA SER A 49 9.51 12.38 -0.78
C SER A 49 8.88 11.45 0.27
N ASP A 50 8.58 10.20 -0.07
CA ASP A 50 8.01 9.25 0.88
C ASP A 50 8.99 8.93 2.02
N ILE A 51 10.27 8.75 1.69
CA ILE A 51 11.33 8.51 2.67
C ILE A 51 11.51 9.77 3.55
N ALA A 52 11.61 10.95 2.95
CA ALA A 52 11.83 12.21 3.68
C ALA A 52 10.67 12.56 4.62
N LYS A 53 9.43 12.24 4.26
CA LYS A 53 8.25 12.42 5.10
C LYS A 53 8.04 11.29 6.12
N GLY A 54 8.84 10.23 6.06
CA GLY A 54 8.72 9.05 6.92
C GLY A 54 7.52 8.16 6.58
N PHE A 55 6.98 8.27 5.36
CA PHE A 55 5.87 7.46 4.85
C PHE A 55 6.34 6.15 4.21
N GLY A 56 7.57 6.11 3.68
CA GLY A 56 8.11 4.94 3.01
C GLY A 56 8.46 3.81 3.98
N TYR A 57 7.96 2.60 3.72
CA TYR A 57 8.31 1.38 4.44
C TYR A 57 8.69 0.29 3.45
N VAL A 58 9.59 -0.58 3.88
CA VAL A 58 10.00 -1.78 3.15
C VAL A 58 9.80 -3.01 4.01
N MET A 59 9.34 -4.08 3.38
CA MET A 59 9.33 -5.41 3.99
C MET A 59 10.51 -6.21 3.46
N THR A 60 11.36 -6.68 4.36
CA THR A 60 12.54 -7.48 4.03
C THR A 60 12.30 -8.95 4.29
N VAL A 61 12.92 -9.80 3.49
CA VAL A 61 12.95 -11.26 3.63
C VAL A 61 14.42 -11.67 3.69
N ASP A 62 14.86 -12.20 4.83
CA ASP A 62 16.27 -12.53 5.13
C ASP A 62 17.24 -11.35 4.82
N GLY A 63 16.77 -10.12 5.07
CA GLY A 63 17.51 -8.87 4.82
C GLY A 63 17.37 -8.30 3.40
N GLU A 64 16.84 -9.04 2.43
CA GLU A 64 16.58 -8.53 1.07
C GLU A 64 15.21 -7.83 1.00
N ILE A 65 15.13 -6.66 0.35
CA ILE A 65 13.86 -5.92 0.21
C ILE A 65 12.94 -6.68 -0.76
N SER A 66 11.76 -7.04 -0.27
CA SER A 66 10.76 -7.81 -1.00
C SER A 66 9.56 -6.98 -1.45
N VAL A 67 9.17 -5.97 -0.65
CA VAL A 67 7.99 -5.14 -0.89
C VAL A 67 8.26 -3.71 -0.46
N TYR A 68 7.76 -2.76 -1.24
CA TYR A 68 7.63 -1.36 -0.88
C TYR A 68 6.17 -1.00 -0.60
N VAL A 69 5.94 -0.14 0.39
CA VAL A 69 4.64 0.46 0.69
C VAL A 69 4.82 1.86 1.26
N ALA A 70 3.88 2.75 0.98
CA ALA A 70 3.75 4.01 1.67
C ALA A 70 2.61 3.92 2.70
N LEU A 71 2.92 4.20 3.96
CA LEU A 71 1.96 4.28 5.07
C LEU A 71 1.82 5.74 5.48
N ILE A 72 0.63 6.30 5.28
CA ILE A 72 0.38 7.73 5.48
C ILE A 72 -0.67 7.90 6.59
N LEU A 73 -0.38 8.67 7.63
CA LEU A 73 -1.30 8.90 8.73
C LEU A 73 -2.24 10.07 8.43
N ASN A 74 -3.56 9.85 8.49
CA ASN A 74 -4.61 10.86 8.39
C ASN A 74 -4.57 11.79 7.15
N ASP A 75 -3.76 11.49 6.13
CA ASP A 75 -3.51 12.37 4.99
C ASP A 75 -3.87 11.69 3.67
N GLU A 76 -5.16 11.79 3.32
CA GLU A 76 -5.68 11.51 1.98
C GLU A 76 -6.93 12.38 1.75
N PRO A 77 -6.79 13.59 1.15
CA PRO A 77 -7.88 14.52 0.96
C PRO A 77 -9.09 13.92 0.21
N ALA A 78 -8.88 12.99 -0.73
CA ALA A 78 -9.96 12.36 -1.49
C ALA A 78 -10.92 11.55 -0.60
N TYR A 79 -10.49 11.12 0.58
CA TYR A 79 -11.32 10.34 1.50
C TYR A 79 -12.40 11.19 2.20
N SER A 80 -12.25 12.52 2.18
CA SER A 80 -13.25 13.44 2.71
C SER A 80 -14.50 13.54 1.82
N THR A 81 -14.39 13.16 0.55
CA THR A 81 -15.46 13.24 -0.45
C THR A 81 -15.93 11.85 -0.90
N ILE A 82 -15.89 10.85 -0.02
CA ILE A 82 -16.34 9.50 -0.33
C ILE A 82 -17.83 9.47 -0.68
N GLU A 83 -18.18 8.78 -1.77
CA GLU A 83 -19.55 8.36 -2.07
C GLU A 83 -19.83 7.05 -1.32
N GLY A 84 -20.29 7.19 -0.08
CA GLY A 84 -20.47 6.10 0.86
C GLY A 84 -20.29 6.55 2.30
N ALA A 85 -19.81 5.67 3.17
CA ALA A 85 -19.52 6.00 4.56
C ALA A 85 -18.36 5.16 5.09
N TRP A 86 -17.40 5.83 5.74
CA TRP A 86 -16.38 5.17 6.55
C TRP A 86 -17.01 4.51 7.78
N LEU A 87 -16.39 3.43 8.26
CA LEU A 87 -16.78 2.74 9.48
C LEU A 87 -16.45 3.54 10.73
N SER A 88 -15.45 4.42 10.64
CA SER A 88 -15.00 5.23 11.77
C SER A 88 -14.53 6.62 11.36
N ASN A 89 -14.47 7.51 12.36
CA ASN A 89 -14.01 8.90 12.24
C ASN A 89 -12.72 9.16 13.04
N GLY A 90 -12.08 8.13 13.62
CA GLY A 90 -10.83 8.29 14.35
C GLY A 90 -9.61 8.30 13.42
N GLU A 91 -8.44 8.23 14.02
CA GLU A 91 -7.18 8.21 13.27
C GLU A 91 -7.06 6.94 12.43
N PHE A 92 -6.50 7.09 11.23
CA PHE A 92 -6.35 6.00 10.27
C PHE A 92 -5.00 6.03 9.55
N VAL A 93 -4.50 4.84 9.21
CA VAL A 93 -3.38 4.67 8.27
C VAL A 93 -3.93 4.45 6.87
N VAL A 94 -3.40 5.18 5.90
CA VAL A 94 -3.65 4.97 4.48
C VAL A 94 -2.52 4.14 3.87
N VAL A 95 -2.88 3.09 3.13
CA VAL A 95 -1.91 2.22 2.44
C VAL A 95 -1.85 2.58 0.96
N HIS A 96 -0.71 3.12 0.53
CA HIS A 96 -0.47 3.47 -0.87
C HIS A 96 0.78 2.77 -1.44
N ARG A 97 0.89 2.77 -2.77
CA ARG A 97 2.10 2.40 -3.52
C ARG A 97 2.65 1.00 -3.14
N VAL A 98 1.77 0.04 -2.89
CA VAL A 98 2.16 -1.35 -2.64
C VAL A 98 2.77 -1.94 -3.91
N ALA A 99 4.05 -2.29 -3.87
CA ALA A 99 4.77 -2.89 -4.97
C ALA A 99 5.68 -4.02 -4.47
N VAL A 100 5.64 -5.17 -5.16
CA VAL A 100 6.38 -6.38 -4.80
C VAL A 100 7.45 -6.63 -5.85
N ASP A 101 8.68 -6.87 -5.39
CA ASP A 101 9.78 -7.27 -6.26
C ASP A 101 9.42 -8.59 -6.99
N GLU A 102 9.78 -8.69 -8.26
CA GLU A 102 9.50 -9.85 -9.11
C GLU A 102 10.00 -11.17 -8.53
N LYS A 103 11.14 -11.17 -7.82
CA LYS A 103 11.69 -12.36 -7.18
C LYS A 103 10.74 -12.94 -6.13
N PHE A 104 9.93 -12.08 -5.50
CA PHE A 104 9.01 -12.44 -4.41
C PHE A 104 7.54 -12.46 -4.86
N ALA A 105 7.27 -12.17 -6.13
CA ALA A 105 5.92 -12.20 -6.69
C ALA A 105 5.33 -13.63 -6.63
N GLY A 106 4.02 -13.73 -6.34
CA GLY A 106 3.32 -15.02 -6.23
C GLY A 106 3.55 -15.76 -4.90
N GLN A 107 4.42 -15.27 -4.01
CA GLN A 107 4.72 -15.92 -2.72
C GLN A 107 3.82 -15.44 -1.57
N GLY A 108 2.77 -14.67 -1.87
CA GLY A 108 1.84 -14.16 -0.86
C GLY A 108 2.37 -12.96 -0.04
N MET A 109 3.45 -12.31 -0.48
CA MET A 109 4.07 -11.21 0.27
C MET A 109 3.10 -10.08 0.61
N VAL A 110 2.18 -9.69 -0.28
CA VAL A 110 1.20 -8.64 0.03
C VAL A 110 0.28 -9.07 1.19
N LYS A 111 -0.09 -10.35 1.29
CA LYS A 111 -0.90 -10.84 2.41
C LYS A 111 -0.16 -10.69 3.75
N ILE A 112 1.13 -11.02 3.75
CA ILE A 112 2.01 -10.90 4.93
C ILE A 112 2.25 -9.42 5.26
N LEU A 113 2.42 -8.55 4.24
CA LEU A 113 2.53 -7.12 4.42
C LEU A 113 1.32 -6.58 5.21
N PHE A 114 0.11 -6.96 4.82
CA PHE A 114 -1.10 -6.52 5.52
C PHE A 114 -1.16 -7.01 6.97
N ASP A 115 -0.63 -8.20 7.30
CA ASP A 115 -0.50 -8.62 8.71
C ASP A 115 0.41 -7.66 9.49
N HIS A 116 1.55 -7.28 8.92
CA HIS A 116 2.47 -6.32 9.56
C HIS A 116 1.90 -4.91 9.63
N ILE A 117 1.11 -4.46 8.64
CA ILE A 117 0.46 -3.14 8.69
C ILE A 117 -0.60 -3.11 9.79
N GLU A 118 -1.36 -4.20 9.98
CA GLU A 118 -2.32 -4.32 11.08
C GLU A 118 -1.63 -4.26 12.44
N GLU A 119 -0.53 -4.99 12.62
CA GLU A 119 0.28 -4.92 13.85
C GLU A 119 0.93 -3.54 14.05
N PHE A 120 1.45 -2.93 13.00
CA PHE A 120 1.95 -1.56 13.01
C PHE A 120 0.86 -0.59 13.48
N THR A 121 -0.33 -0.67 12.91
CA THR A 121 -1.45 0.21 13.24
C THR A 121 -1.88 0.04 14.70
N ARG A 122 -1.97 -1.21 15.18
CA ARG A 122 -2.28 -1.51 16.59
C ARG A 122 -1.22 -0.97 17.54
N SER A 123 0.07 -1.22 17.26
CA SER A 123 1.17 -0.79 18.12
C SER A 123 1.32 0.73 18.22
N HIS A 124 0.81 1.47 17.24
CA HIS A 124 0.79 2.93 17.25
C HIS A 124 -0.52 3.51 17.84
N GLY A 125 -1.44 2.67 18.30
CA GLY A 125 -2.71 3.11 18.89
C GLY A 125 -3.68 3.74 17.89
N ILE A 126 -3.53 3.44 16.60
CA ILE A 126 -4.35 4.00 15.52
C ILE A 126 -5.59 3.13 15.34
N GLN A 127 -6.76 3.75 15.10
CA GLN A 127 -8.04 3.06 15.13
C GLN A 127 -8.26 2.15 13.92
N SER A 128 -7.90 2.61 12.72
CA SER A 128 -8.24 1.88 11.49
C SER A 128 -7.19 1.99 10.38
N ILE A 129 -7.34 1.13 9.38
CA ILE A 129 -6.60 1.18 8.13
C ILE A 129 -7.58 1.43 7.01
N LYS A 130 -7.29 2.41 6.16
CA LYS A 130 -8.05 2.73 4.95
C LYS A 130 -7.21 2.42 3.70
N VAL A 131 -7.86 1.84 2.71
CA VAL A 131 -7.23 1.44 1.45
C VAL A 131 -8.16 1.73 0.29
N ASP A 132 -7.63 2.30 -0.77
CA ASP A 132 -8.33 2.40 -2.06
C ASP A 132 -7.65 1.56 -3.13
N THR A 133 -8.44 1.05 -4.07
CA THR A 133 -7.92 0.33 -5.23
C THR A 133 -8.86 0.43 -6.43
N ASN A 134 -8.31 0.26 -7.63
CA ASN A 134 -9.09 0.18 -8.86
C ASN A 134 -9.94 -1.10 -8.90
N TYR A 135 -11.04 -1.06 -9.66
CA TYR A 135 -12.00 -2.15 -9.85
C TYR A 135 -11.39 -3.40 -10.50
N ASP A 136 -10.38 -3.21 -11.35
CA ASP A 136 -9.68 -4.26 -12.09
C ASP A 136 -8.55 -4.90 -11.27
N ASN A 137 -8.23 -4.38 -10.09
CA ASN A 137 -7.18 -4.91 -9.22
C ASN A 137 -7.70 -6.10 -8.37
N ILE A 138 -8.17 -7.14 -9.06
CA ILE A 138 -8.72 -8.36 -8.47
C ILE A 138 -7.82 -8.97 -7.38
N PRO A 139 -6.47 -9.01 -7.51
CA PRO A 139 -5.61 -9.53 -6.45
C PRO A 139 -5.74 -8.74 -5.14
N MET A 140 -5.75 -7.40 -5.20
CA MET A 140 -5.89 -6.57 -3.99
C MET A 140 -7.28 -6.71 -3.38
N LEU A 141 -8.34 -6.70 -4.21
CA LEU A 141 -9.72 -6.87 -3.73
C LEU A 141 -9.90 -8.17 -2.94
N LYS A 142 -9.32 -9.28 -3.44
CA LYS A 142 -9.32 -10.57 -2.72
C LYS A 142 -8.54 -10.52 -1.42
N ILE A 143 -7.42 -9.78 -1.36
CA ILE A 143 -6.65 -9.64 -0.12
C ILE A 143 -7.46 -8.89 0.92
N LEU A 144 -8.06 -7.76 0.54
CA LEU A 144 -8.89 -6.94 1.42
C LEU A 144 -10.08 -7.75 1.97
N GLU A 145 -10.80 -8.46 1.11
CA GLU A 145 -11.90 -9.34 1.49
C GLU A 145 -11.45 -10.42 2.49
N ASN A 146 -10.38 -11.16 2.17
CA ASN A 146 -9.86 -12.23 3.04
C ASN A 146 -9.30 -11.72 4.37
N LYS A 147 -8.87 -10.45 4.42
CA LYS A 147 -8.41 -9.80 5.65
C LYS A 147 -9.54 -9.16 6.46
N GLY A 148 -10.78 -9.17 5.96
CA GLY A 148 -11.93 -8.60 6.66
C GLY A 148 -12.04 -7.08 6.56
N TYR A 149 -11.50 -6.48 5.50
CA TYR A 149 -11.75 -5.08 5.19
C TYR A 149 -13.18 -4.94 4.64
N SER A 150 -13.88 -3.92 5.11
CA SER A 150 -15.25 -3.62 4.67
C SER A 150 -15.23 -2.58 3.56
N TYR A 151 -16.00 -2.83 2.52
CA TYR A 151 -16.25 -1.85 1.47
C TYR A 151 -17.02 -0.66 2.05
N CYS A 152 -16.49 0.55 1.86
CA CYS A 152 -17.03 1.79 2.43
C CYS A 152 -17.68 2.70 1.38
N GLY A 153 -17.43 2.44 0.09
CA GLY A 153 -17.92 3.28 -1.01
C GLY A 153 -16.84 3.57 -2.04
N GLU A 154 -16.96 4.72 -2.69
CA GLU A 154 -16.11 5.11 -3.80
C GLU A 154 -15.46 6.47 -3.56
N VAL A 155 -14.21 6.62 -3.96
CA VAL A 155 -13.45 7.88 -3.85
C VAL A 155 -12.92 8.30 -5.22
N VAL A 156 -12.94 9.59 -5.50
CA VAL A 156 -12.43 10.15 -6.75
C VAL A 156 -11.00 10.64 -6.53
N LEU A 157 -10.04 10.01 -7.19
CA LEU A 157 -8.64 10.43 -7.22
C LEU A 157 -8.29 10.96 -8.61
N ALA A 158 -7.12 11.61 -8.75
CA ALA A 158 -6.68 12.17 -10.03
C ALA A 158 -6.69 11.14 -11.19
N GLY A 159 -6.52 9.85 -10.88
CA GLY A 159 -6.56 8.74 -11.85
C GLY A 159 -7.94 8.06 -12.00
N GLY A 160 -9.02 8.65 -11.48
CA GLY A 160 -10.38 8.14 -11.59
C GLY A 160 -10.96 7.60 -10.27
N VAL A 161 -12.13 6.98 -10.39
CA VAL A 161 -12.89 6.42 -9.26
C VAL A 161 -12.22 5.14 -8.75
N ARG A 162 -12.12 5.01 -7.43
CA ARG A 162 -11.59 3.81 -6.76
C ARG A 162 -12.57 3.30 -5.72
N LYS A 163 -12.53 1.98 -5.51
CA LYS A 163 -13.22 1.34 -4.39
C LYS A 163 -12.45 1.60 -3.11
N ALA A 164 -13.14 2.11 -2.09
CA ALA A 164 -12.60 2.41 -0.78
C ALA A 164 -12.98 1.34 0.24
N PHE A 165 -12.03 0.97 1.09
CA PHE A 165 -12.17 -0.06 2.10
C PHE A 165 -11.58 0.39 3.43
N GLU A 166 -12.17 -0.07 4.53
CA GLU A 166 -11.68 0.19 5.89
C GLU A 166 -11.70 -1.07 6.74
N LYS A 167 -10.71 -1.22 7.62
CA LYS A 167 -10.69 -2.21 8.69
C LYS A 167 -10.35 -1.54 10.03
N ILE A 168 -11.14 -1.81 11.05
CA ILE A 168 -10.88 -1.36 12.42
C ILE A 168 -9.93 -2.35 13.12
N ILE A 169 -8.91 -1.86 13.83
CA ILE A 169 -7.77 -2.68 14.26
C ILE A 169 -7.75 -3.07 15.74
N PHE A 170 -8.25 -2.21 16.63
CA PHE A 170 -8.34 -2.36 18.10
C PHE A 170 -7.10 -2.91 18.84
#